data_AF-A0A944CZI9-F1
#
_entry.id   AF-A0A944CZI9-F1
#
_cell.length_a   1.000
_cell.length_b   1.000
_cell.length_c   1.000
_cell.angle_alpha   90.00
_cell.angle_beta   90.00
_cell.angle_gamma   90.00
#
_symmetry.space_group_name_H-M   'P 1'
#
loop_
_entity.id
_entity.type
_entity.pdbx_description
1 polymer ?
#
loop_
_entity_poly.entity_id
_entity_poly.type
_entity_poly.pdbx_seq_one_letter_code
_entity_poly.pdbx_strand_id
1 'polypeptide(L)'
;MMLILVLIYQNKINLNNLKLENLKLENLKLENSKLKNLKLENLKLENSKLENSKLENSKLKKLKLKKLKLKKLKLKKLKLKNYQLDNNHIQQTQHQNQHQ
;
A
#
# COMPACT_ATOMS: atom_id res chain seq x y z
N MET A 1 -7.62 -2.78 16.77
CA MET A 1 -8.70 -3.50 16.06
C MET A 1 -9.52 -2.59 15.14
N MET A 2 -9.98 -1.42 15.61
CA MET A 2 -10.83 -0.51 14.83
C MET A 2 -10.24 -0.06 13.46
N LEU A 3 -8.95 0.26 13.39
CA LEU A 3 -8.34 0.75 12.14
C LEU A 3 -8.28 -0.30 11.02
N ILE A 4 -8.06 -1.57 11.36
CA ILE A 4 -8.02 -2.67 10.38
C ILE A 4 -9.40 -2.85 9.75
N LEU A 5 -10.46 -2.79 10.56
CA LEU A 5 -11.84 -2.88 10.08
C LEU A 5 -12.16 -1.73 9.11
N VAL A 6 -11.79 -0.50 9.44
CA VAL A 6 -11.97 0.65 8.53
C VAL A 6 -11.29 0.40 7.18
N LEU A 7 -10.07 -0.15 7.18
CA LEU A 7 -9.33 -0.42 5.96
C LEU A 7 -10.02 -1.46 5.06
N ILE A 8 -10.57 -2.54 5.63
CA ILE A 8 -11.16 -3.64 4.84
C ILE A 8 -12.59 -3.35 4.35
N TYR A 9 -13.34 -2.48 5.02
CA TYR A 9 -14.72 -2.14 4.64
C TYR A 9 -14.83 -0.92 3.71
N GLN A 10 -13.80 -0.08 3.63
CA GLN A 10 -13.84 1.12 2.81
C GLN A 10 -13.08 0.95 1.50
N ASN A 11 -13.76 1.21 0.38
CA ASN A 11 -13.12 1.24 -0.92
C ASN A 11 -12.24 2.48 -1.10
N LYS A 12 -12.56 3.63 -0.49
CA LYS A 12 -11.80 4.87 -0.66
C LYS A 12 -11.39 5.43 0.68
N ILE A 13 -10.09 5.66 0.86
CA ILE A 13 -9.52 6.13 2.13
C ILE A 13 -8.51 7.24 1.88
N ASN A 14 -8.47 8.21 2.81
CA ASN A 14 -7.40 9.19 2.89
C ASN A 14 -6.67 9.03 4.23
N LEU A 15 -5.44 8.50 4.18
CA LEU A 15 -4.60 8.33 5.37
C LEU A 15 -3.38 9.22 5.29
N ASN A 16 -3.08 9.90 6.39
CA ASN A 16 -1.90 10.74 6.53
C ASN A 16 -1.21 10.46 7.87
N ASN A 17 0.13 10.52 7.88
CA ASN A 17 0.98 10.51 9.08
C ASN A 17 0.77 9.30 10.01
N LEU A 18 0.58 8.13 9.43
CA LEU A 18 0.20 6.94 10.17
C LEU A 18 1.37 5.94 10.25
N LYS A 19 1.59 5.39 11.46
CA LYS A 19 2.60 4.37 11.74
C LYS A 19 1.92 3.07 12.12
N LEU A 20 2.24 1.99 11.41
CA LEU A 20 1.69 0.66 11.67
C LEU A 20 2.79 -0.39 11.61
N GLU A 21 2.66 -1.37 12.50
CA GLU A 21 3.61 -2.48 12.62
C GLU A 21 2.83 -3.79 12.82
N ASN A 22 3.39 -4.89 12.32
CA ASN A 22 2.90 -6.26 12.55
C ASN A 22 1.43 -6.47 12.15
N LEU A 23 1.06 -6.02 10.96
CA LEU A 23 -0.30 -6.15 10.44
C LEU A 23 -0.42 -7.26 9.41
N LYS A 24 -1.55 -7.97 9.46
CA LYS A 24 -2.02 -8.85 8.39
C LYS A 24 -3.36 -8.32 7.88
N LEU A 25 -3.44 -7.99 6.60
CA LEU A 25 -4.68 -7.59 5.94
C LEU A 25 -4.94 -8.51 4.76
N GLU A 26 -6.18 -8.94 4.63
CA GLU A 26 -6.63 -9.84 3.56
C GLU A 26 -7.82 -9.20 2.86
N ASN A 27 -7.93 -9.42 1.55
CA ASN A 27 -9.06 -8.97 0.73
C ASN A 27 -9.29 -7.45 0.74
N LEU A 28 -8.24 -6.67 1.00
CA LEU A 28 -8.31 -5.21 1.01
C LEU A 28 -8.64 -4.69 -0.39
N LYS A 29 -9.62 -3.78 -0.49
CA LYS A 29 -9.97 -3.10 -1.74
C LYS A 29 -9.82 -1.60 -1.56
N LEU A 30 -8.81 -1.01 -2.20
CA LEU A 30 -8.60 0.44 -2.17
C LEU A 30 -8.66 1.01 -3.60
N GLU A 31 -9.70 1.76 -3.87
CA GLU A 31 -9.94 2.47 -5.11
C GLU A 31 -9.92 3.99 -4.85
N ASN A 32 -9.21 4.75 -5.68
CA ASN A 32 -9.12 6.20 -5.58
C ASN A 32 -8.60 6.72 -4.22
N SER A 33 -7.78 5.93 -3.54
CA SER A 33 -7.29 6.23 -2.19
C SER A 33 -6.04 7.10 -2.21
N LYS A 34 -5.86 7.91 -1.15
CA LYS A 34 -4.69 8.78 -0.96
C LYS A 34 -3.99 8.39 0.34
N LEU A 35 -2.72 8.03 0.24
CA LEU A 35 -1.93 7.53 1.36
C LEU A 35 -0.63 8.35 1.42
N LYS A 36 -0.43 9.14 2.48
CA LYS A 36 0.77 9.99 2.60
C LYS A 36 1.48 9.81 3.93
N ASN A 37 2.80 9.96 3.89
CA ASN A 37 3.67 9.95 5.07
C ASN A 37 3.49 8.69 5.94
N LEU A 38 3.26 7.53 5.32
CA LEU A 38 3.06 6.28 6.05
C LEU A 38 4.38 5.65 6.45
N LYS A 39 4.42 5.06 7.64
CA LYS A 39 5.52 4.19 8.11
C LYS A 39 4.93 2.81 8.41
N LEU A 40 5.11 1.86 7.49
CA LEU A 40 4.59 0.50 7.64
C LEU A 40 5.77 -0.49 7.80
N GLU A 41 5.73 -1.32 8.83
CA GLU A 41 6.71 -2.39 9.06
C GLU A 41 6.02 -3.73 9.32
N ASN A 42 6.61 -4.84 8.84
CA ASN A 42 6.08 -6.20 9.03
C ASN A 42 4.63 -6.36 8.56
N LEU A 43 4.30 -5.79 7.41
CA LEU A 43 2.95 -5.85 6.84
C LEU A 43 2.83 -7.04 5.88
N LYS A 44 1.77 -7.83 6.06
CA LYS A 44 1.34 -8.87 5.13
C LYS A 44 0.03 -8.44 4.45
N LEU A 45 0.02 -8.38 3.12
CA LEU A 45 -1.19 -8.15 2.32
C LEU A 45 -1.45 -9.35 1.42
N GLU A 46 -2.65 -9.91 1.49
CA GLU A 46 -3.06 -11.04 0.66
C GLU A 46 -4.36 -10.73 -0.08
N ASN A 47 -4.49 -11.22 -1.33
CA ASN A 47 -5.72 -11.14 -2.15
C ASN A 47 -6.28 -9.72 -2.29
N SER A 48 -5.42 -8.71 -2.30
CA SER A 48 -5.81 -7.31 -2.18
C SER A 48 -5.77 -6.59 -3.53
N LYS A 49 -6.57 -5.54 -3.69
CA LYS A 49 -6.65 -4.72 -4.91
C LYS A 49 -6.44 -3.25 -4.59
N LEU A 50 -5.51 -2.60 -5.29
CA LEU A 50 -5.35 -1.15 -5.26
C LEU A 50 -5.50 -0.58 -6.68
N GLU A 51 -6.52 0.25 -6.90
CA GLU A 51 -6.78 0.89 -8.20
C GLU A 51 -6.83 2.42 -8.05
N ASN A 52 -6.28 3.14 -9.03
CA ASN A 52 -6.30 4.62 -9.10
C ASN A 52 -5.80 5.33 -7.83
N SER A 53 -4.93 4.68 -7.07
CA SER A 53 -4.52 5.17 -5.74
C SER A 53 -3.18 5.92 -5.81
N LYS A 54 -2.92 6.76 -4.81
CA LYS A 54 -1.67 7.53 -4.68
C LYS A 54 -0.99 7.22 -3.35
N LEU A 55 0.29 6.87 -3.40
CA LEU A 55 1.14 6.68 -2.24
C LEU A 55 2.33 7.64 -2.30
N GLU A 56 2.41 8.54 -1.33
CA GLU A 56 3.41 9.61 -1.30
C GLU A 56 4.22 9.59 0.00
N ASN A 57 5.51 9.91 -0.08
CA ASN A 57 6.40 10.14 1.07
C ASN A 57 6.42 9.00 2.11
N SER A 58 6.19 7.77 1.68
CA SER A 58 5.98 6.65 2.59
C SER A 58 7.22 5.76 2.70
N LYS A 59 7.42 5.16 3.88
CA LYS A 59 8.49 4.20 4.17
C LYS A 59 7.87 2.86 4.51
N LEU A 60 8.10 1.86 3.67
CA LEU A 60 7.58 0.51 3.87
C LEU A 60 8.73 -0.48 4.03
N LYS A 61 8.70 -1.28 5.08
CA LYS A 61 9.73 -2.27 5.41
C LYS A 61 9.11 -3.64 5.68
N LYS A 62 9.83 -4.71 5.33
CA LYS A 62 9.47 -6.10 5.68
C LYS A 62 8.05 -6.44 5.19
N LEU A 63 7.78 -6.15 3.92
CA LEU A 63 6.48 -6.40 3.31
C LEU A 63 6.39 -7.81 2.74
N LYS A 64 5.26 -8.48 2.93
CA LYS A 64 4.89 -9.68 2.16
C LYS A 64 3.60 -9.39 1.41
N LEU A 65 3.68 -9.35 0.09
CA LEU A 65 2.56 -9.02 -0.78
C LEU A 65 2.26 -10.23 -1.65
N LYS A 66 1.07 -10.82 -1.47
CA LYS A 66 0.64 -12.02 -2.21
C LYS A 66 -0.67 -11.77 -2.92
N LYS A 67 -0.78 -12.18 -4.19
CA LYS A 67 -2.01 -12.05 -5.00
C LYS A 67 -2.56 -10.62 -5.03
N LEU A 68 -1.67 -9.63 -5.04
CA LEU A 68 -1.97 -8.21 -5.09
C LEU A 68 -2.26 -7.78 -6.53
N LYS A 69 -3.36 -7.07 -6.74
CA LYS A 69 -3.69 -6.43 -8.02
C LYS A 69 -3.49 -4.92 -7.91
N LEU A 70 -2.47 -4.39 -8.58
CA LEU A 70 -2.17 -2.96 -8.63
C LEU A 70 -2.49 -2.41 -10.02
N LYS A 71 -3.32 -1.36 -10.09
CA LYS A 71 -3.65 -0.70 -11.36
C LYS A 71 -3.66 0.81 -11.20
N LYS A 72 -3.03 1.54 -12.13
CA LYS A 72 -3.02 3.03 -12.14
C LYS A 72 -2.52 3.63 -10.82
N LEU A 73 -1.54 2.98 -10.19
CA LEU A 73 -0.98 3.41 -8.93
C LEU A 73 0.07 4.51 -9.17
N LYS A 74 0.00 5.60 -8.41
CA LYS A 74 1.02 6.66 -8.46
C LYS A 74 1.86 6.63 -7.20
N LEU A 75 3.18 6.47 -7.37
CA LEU A 75 4.16 6.33 -6.31
C LEU A 75 5.13 7.51 -6.37
N LYS A 76 5.20 8.30 -5.29
CA LYS A 76 6.12 9.44 -5.18
C LYS A 76 6.90 9.36 -3.87
N LYS A 77 8.23 9.49 -3.93
CA LYS A 77 9.11 9.47 -2.74
C LYS A 77 8.87 8.24 -1.84
N LEU A 78 8.63 7.08 -2.45
CA LEU A 78 8.42 5.83 -1.74
C LEU A 78 9.77 5.18 -1.42
N LYS A 79 9.98 4.80 -0.16
CA LYS A 79 11.14 4.00 0.25
C LYS A 79 10.67 2.59 0.60
N LEU A 80 11.08 1.60 -0.19
CA LEU A 80 10.81 0.17 0.03
C LEU A 80 12.10 -0.52 0.50
N LYS A 81 12.03 -1.32 1.56
CA LYS A 81 13.11 -2.22 1.96
C LYS A 81 12.55 -3.57 2.37
N ASN A 82 13.25 -4.65 2.02
CA ASN A 82 12.91 -6.02 2.40
C ASN A 82 11.44 -6.34 2.07
N TYR A 83 11.12 -6.48 0.78
CA TYR A 83 9.78 -6.85 0.36
C TYR A 83 9.79 -8.15 -0.43
N GLN A 84 8.70 -8.90 -0.32
CA GLN A 84 8.45 -10.13 -1.07
C GLN A 84 7.18 -9.96 -1.88
N LEU A 85 7.25 -10.30 -3.16
CA LEU A 85 6.13 -10.31 -4.09
C LEU A 85 5.87 -11.75 -4.54
N ASP A 86 4.64 -12.23 -4.39
CA ASP A 86 4.21 -13.55 -4.84
C ASP A 86 2.89 -13.45 -5.60
N ASN A 87 2.86 -13.89 -6.87
CA ASN A 87 1.66 -13.90 -7.71
C ASN A 87 0.96 -12.53 -7.81
N ASN A 88 1.73 -11.44 -7.86
CA ASN A 88 1.19 -10.08 -7.94
C ASN A 88 1.05 -9.63 -9.39
N HIS A 89 -0.04 -8.93 -9.68
CA HIS A 89 -0.33 -8.34 -10.98
C HIS A 89 -0.24 -6.83 -10.91
N ILE A 90 0.69 -6.22 -11.65
CA ILE A 90 0.97 -4.79 -11.57
C ILE A 90 0.83 -4.17 -12.96
N GLN A 91 -0.08 -3.21 -13.09
CA GLN A 91 -0.37 -2.51 -14.35
C GLN A 91 -0.38 -1.00 -14.16
N GLN A 92 0.16 -0.27 -15.14
CA GLN A 92 0.05 1.20 -15.21
C GLN A 92 0.51 1.92 -13.92
N THR A 93 1.58 1.43 -13.29
CA THR A 93 2.13 2.05 -12.08
C THR A 93 3.16 3.11 -12.48
N GLN A 94 2.99 4.33 -11.96
CA GLN A 94 3.87 5.46 -12.22
C GLN A 94 4.77 5.71 -11.01
N HIS A 95 6.08 5.74 -11.22
CA HIS A 95 7.06 6.09 -10.21
C HIS A 95 7.65 7.46 -10.50
N GLN A 96 7.54 8.38 -9.55
CA GLN A 96 8.28 9.65 -9.58
C GLN A 96 9.33 9.63 -8.47
N ASN A 97 10.55 9.27 -8.84
CA ASN A 97 11.73 9.47 -8.02
C ASN A 97 12.21 10.91 -8.23
N GLN A 98 12.40 11.65 -7.14
CA GLN A 98 13.23 12.85 -7.23
C GLN A 98 14.66 12.35 -7.08
N HIS A 99 15.43 12.46 -8.16
CA HIS A 99 16.89 12.49 -8.11
C HIS A 99 17.27 13.48 -7.01
N GLN A 100 18.06 13.01 -6.05
CA GLN A 100 18.99 13.90 -5.37
C GLN A 100 20.17 14.12 -6.32
#